data_AF-A0A931VYU2-F1
#
_entry.id   AF-A0A931VYU2-F1
#
_cell.length_a   1.000
_cell.length_b   1.000
_cell.length_c   1.000
_cell.angle_alpha   90.00
_cell.angle_beta   90.00
_cell.angle_gamma   90.00
#
_symmetry.space_group_name_H-M   'P 1'
#
loop_
_entity.id
_entity.type
_entity.pdbx_description
1 polymer ?
#
loop_
_entity_poly.entity_id
_entity_poly.type
_entity_poly.pdbx_seq_one_letter_code
_entity_poly.pdbx_strand_id
1 'polypeptide(L)'
;MSSWKTPLKVFERFVRFALAKAGYTLLRIESPLLERATAAATIKNARNNPDPLAQDRDASMTKVQELQKLTTKPEKEIDVLNQQCKLDVGTSAEGRIVGPPWPITFNADGLVTVHNCDFCHDEKFQEAYRLGIETGPRFGPDLRIEWRVFVCCWAAHQAKQLRGDYVECGVNTGILSRAAMHYIDFADMPGRRFYLLDTYEGIPLEQLTEDERAQGIEGHNAFYFDCYDQVCKTFATFPGARVIRGRVPDTLTQIDSQAICYLSIDMNSVVPEIAAGNYLWPRLVSGALVILDDYGWRPHINQKHAWDAFAADRGLKVLALPTGQGLLIKP
;
A
#
# COMPACT_ATOMS: atom_id res chain seq x y z
N MET A 1 33.85 -6.69 28.59
CA MET A 1 34.07 -5.84 27.40
C MET A 1 34.41 -6.72 26.21
N SER A 2 33.87 -6.35 25.04
CA SER A 2 34.08 -6.93 23.69
C SER A 2 33.45 -8.33 23.44
N SER A 3 32.78 -8.62 22.33
CA SER A 3 32.45 -7.83 21.13
C SER A 3 31.21 -8.41 20.45
N TRP A 4 30.35 -7.53 19.97
CA TRP A 4 29.19 -7.83 19.16
C TRP A 4 29.65 -8.27 17.76
N LYS A 5 29.48 -9.54 17.42
CA LYS A 5 29.53 -10.03 16.03
C LYS A 5 28.12 -10.26 15.49
N THR A 6 27.65 -9.23 14.77
CA THR A 6 26.90 -9.27 13.50
C THR A 6 25.39 -9.67 13.49
N PRO A 7 24.48 -8.68 13.37
CA PRO A 7 23.03 -8.85 13.17
C PRO A 7 22.60 -9.60 11.90
N LEU A 8 23.46 -9.61 10.88
CA LEU A 8 23.12 -10.12 9.54
C LEU A 8 22.91 -11.65 9.52
N LYS A 9 23.70 -12.40 10.29
CA LYS A 9 23.58 -13.88 10.37
C LYS A 9 22.33 -14.32 11.13
N VAL A 10 21.83 -13.48 12.05
CA VAL A 10 20.59 -13.73 12.79
C VAL A 10 19.40 -13.48 11.89
N PHE A 11 19.42 -12.38 11.13
CA PHE A 11 18.38 -12.04 10.16
C PHE A 11 18.25 -13.09 9.05
N GLU A 12 19.37 -13.53 8.48
CA GLU A 12 19.37 -14.56 7.43
C GLU A 12 18.82 -15.90 7.92
N ARG A 13 19.10 -16.26 9.18
CA ARG A 13 18.63 -17.50 9.79
C ARG A 13 17.14 -17.45 10.12
N PHE A 14 16.63 -16.28 10.51
CA PHE A 14 15.22 -16.06 10.80
C PHE A 14 14.36 -16.14 9.53
N VAL A 15 14.82 -15.51 8.44
CA VAL A 15 14.14 -15.54 7.14
C VAL A 15 14.11 -16.95 6.55
N ARG A 16 15.21 -17.70 6.62
CA ARG A 16 15.27 -19.10 6.17
C ARG A 16 14.35 -20.03 6.96
N PHE A 17 14.23 -19.80 8.28
CA PHE A 17 13.35 -20.59 9.14
C PHE A 17 11.86 -20.33 8.84
N ALA A 18 11.47 -19.07 8.64
CA ALA A 18 10.10 -18.70 8.31
C ALA A 18 9.65 -19.26 6.95
N LEU A 19 10.53 -19.21 5.94
CA LEU A 19 10.21 -19.69 4.59
C LEU A 19 10.14 -21.22 4.48
N ALA A 20 10.98 -21.94 5.23
CA ALA A 20 10.94 -23.40 5.29
C ALA A 20 9.66 -23.94 5.96
N LYS A 21 9.16 -23.23 6.99
CA LYS A 21 7.90 -23.59 7.67
C LYS A 21 6.67 -23.37 6.78
N ALA A 22 6.79 -22.50 5.78
CA ALA A 22 5.75 -22.21 4.79
C ALA A 22 5.85 -23.08 3.52
N GLY A 23 6.73 -24.08 3.48
CA GLY A 23 6.81 -25.06 2.39
C GLY A 23 7.54 -24.59 1.13
N TYR A 24 8.26 -23.47 1.17
CA TYR A 24 9.01 -22.95 0.02
C TYR A 24 10.47 -23.47 0.02
N THR A 25 10.89 -24.08 -1.09
CA THR A 25 12.30 -24.42 -1.35
C THR A 25 12.95 -23.26 -2.11
N LEU A 26 13.99 -22.64 -1.53
CA LEU A 26 14.70 -21.51 -2.13
C LEU A 26 15.49 -21.99 -3.38
N LEU A 27 15.03 -21.64 -4.58
CA LEU A 27 15.91 -21.58 -5.75
C LEU A 27 16.81 -20.35 -5.60
N ARG A 28 18.11 -20.56 -5.82
CA ARG A 28 19.20 -19.61 -5.58
C ARG A 28 18.99 -18.33 -6.42
N ILE A 29 18.54 -17.25 -5.79
CA ILE A 29 18.50 -15.93 -6.43
C ILE A 29 19.84 -15.25 -6.16
N GLU A 30 20.76 -15.32 -7.13
CA GLU A 30 21.96 -14.49 -7.15
C GLU A 30 21.57 -13.09 -7.68
N SER A 31 21.32 -12.15 -6.77
CA SER A 31 21.03 -10.75 -7.12
C SER A 31 22.30 -9.90 -7.08
N PRO A 32 22.71 -9.24 -8.19
CA PRO A 32 23.87 -8.35 -8.26
C PRO A 32 23.81 -7.16 -7.27
N LEU A 33 22.61 -6.80 -6.80
CA LEU A 33 22.41 -5.74 -5.80
C LEU A 33 22.93 -6.15 -4.43
N LEU A 34 22.82 -7.43 -4.07
CA LEU A 34 23.31 -7.97 -2.80
C LEU A 34 24.84 -7.99 -2.79
N GLU A 35 25.48 -8.36 -3.90
CA GLU A 35 26.95 -8.33 -4.02
C GLU A 35 27.52 -6.91 -3.95
N ARG A 36 26.86 -5.93 -4.58
CA ARG A 36 27.29 -4.51 -4.55
C ARG A 36 27.16 -3.88 -3.16
N ALA A 37 26.07 -4.14 -2.45
CA ALA A 37 25.88 -3.68 -1.08
C ALA A 37 26.94 -4.29 -0.13
N THR A 38 27.29 -5.56 -0.35
CA THR A 38 28.32 -6.27 0.42
C THR A 38 29.73 -5.74 0.11
N ALA A 39 30.02 -5.41 -1.15
CA ALA A 39 31.28 -4.82 -1.58
C ALA A 39 31.50 -3.40 -1.01
N ALA A 40 30.46 -2.54 -1.03
CA ALA A 40 30.52 -1.19 -0.48
C ALA A 40 30.77 -1.18 1.06
N ALA A 41 30.15 -2.13 1.78
CA ALA A 41 30.38 -2.31 3.22
C ALA A 41 31.80 -2.81 3.53
N THR A 42 32.36 -3.67 2.68
CA THR A 42 33.70 -4.24 2.84
C THR A 42 34.80 -3.19 2.61
N ILE A 43 34.64 -2.33 1.60
CA ILE A 43 35.58 -1.23 1.31
C ILE A 43 35.60 -0.18 2.42
N LYS A 44 34.43 0.12 3.02
CA LYS A 44 34.32 1.07 4.14
C LYS A 44 35.01 0.54 5.41
N ASN A 45 34.95 -0.76 5.66
CA ASN A 45 35.65 -1.40 6.79
C ASN A 45 37.17 -1.48 6.61
N ALA A 46 37.66 -1.71 5.38
CA ALA A 46 39.10 -1.77 5.09
C ALA A 46 39.81 -0.41 5.22
N ARG A 47 39.08 0.72 5.07
CA ARG A 47 39.62 2.08 5.24
C ARG A 47 39.78 2.50 6.70
N ASN A 48 39.07 1.88 7.63
CA ASN A 48 38.94 2.35 9.01
C ASN A 48 39.79 1.58 10.05
N ASN A 49 40.53 0.54 9.63
CA ASN A 49 41.34 -0.25 10.57
C ASN A 49 42.63 -0.78 9.92
N PRO A 50 43.77 -0.08 10.07
CA PRO A 50 45.05 -0.51 9.49
C PRO A 50 45.93 -1.16 10.58
N ASP A 51 46.06 -2.49 10.59
CA ASP A 51 47.09 -3.19 11.38
C ASP A 51 47.48 -4.53 10.70
N PRO A 52 48.70 -5.10 10.87
CA PRO A 52 49.59 -5.32 9.74
C PRO A 52 50.16 -6.75 9.73
N LEU A 53 49.70 -7.60 8.82
CA LEU A 53 50.41 -8.86 8.53
C LEU A 53 50.64 -9.00 7.02
N ALA A 54 51.91 -8.95 6.66
CA ALA A 54 52.45 -8.69 5.32
C ALA A 54 52.44 -9.90 4.37
N GLN A 55 51.40 -10.75 4.41
CA GLN A 55 51.27 -11.87 3.46
C GLN A 55 49.97 -11.88 2.66
N ASP A 56 49.07 -10.92 2.87
CA ASP A 56 47.76 -10.88 2.18
C ASP A 56 47.57 -9.64 1.28
N ARG A 57 48.65 -8.91 0.98
CA ARG A 57 48.61 -7.67 0.18
C ARG A 57 48.44 -7.89 -1.32
N ASP A 58 48.92 -9.00 -1.88
CA ASP A 58 48.85 -9.23 -3.35
C ASP A 58 47.45 -9.67 -3.81
N ALA A 59 46.78 -10.53 -3.02
CA ALA A 59 45.42 -10.98 -3.32
C ALA A 59 44.37 -9.88 -3.08
N SER A 60 44.57 -9.03 -2.08
CA SER A 60 43.66 -7.92 -1.75
C SER A 60 43.81 -6.73 -2.70
N MET A 61 45.03 -6.40 -3.15
CA MET A 61 45.27 -5.35 -4.14
C MET A 61 44.68 -5.69 -5.52
N THR A 62 44.79 -6.96 -5.94
CA THR A 62 44.21 -7.43 -7.22
C THR A 62 42.69 -7.29 -7.22
N LYS A 63 42.04 -7.63 -6.11
CA LYS A 63 40.58 -7.56 -5.95
C LYS A 63 40.07 -6.12 -5.82
N VAL A 64 40.84 -5.23 -5.19
CA VAL A 64 40.55 -3.79 -5.12
C VAL A 64 40.71 -3.12 -6.50
N GLN A 65 41.69 -3.53 -7.30
CA GLN A 65 41.88 -3.05 -8.67
C GLN A 65 40.77 -3.53 -9.63
N GLU A 66 40.25 -4.75 -9.47
CA GLU A 66 39.06 -5.22 -10.20
C GLU A 66 37.79 -4.45 -9.82
N LEU A 67 37.60 -4.17 -8.52
CA LEU A 67 36.47 -3.37 -8.03
C LEU A 67 36.55 -1.89 -8.46
N GLN A 68 37.76 -1.34 -8.60
CA GLN A 68 37.97 -0.01 -9.17
C GLN A 68 37.65 0.04 -10.67
N LYS A 69 38.00 -1.01 -11.44
CA LYS A 69 37.62 -1.11 -12.86
C LYS A 69 36.09 -1.17 -13.08
N LEU A 70 35.34 -1.70 -12.11
CA LEU A 70 33.87 -1.73 -12.12
C LEU A 70 33.23 -0.36 -11.82
N THR A 71 33.97 0.57 -11.21
CA THR A 71 33.46 1.90 -10.83
C THR A 71 33.90 3.02 -11.78
N THR A 72 34.78 2.73 -12.74
CA THR A 72 35.29 3.68 -13.75
C THR A 72 34.76 3.44 -15.17
N LYS A 73 33.73 2.62 -15.34
CA LYS A 73 33.09 2.43 -16.65
C LYS A 73 32.36 3.73 -17.05
N PRO A 74 32.60 4.27 -18.27
CA PRO A 74 32.10 5.58 -18.68
C PRO A 74 30.56 5.59 -18.70
N GLU A 75 29.98 6.75 -18.37
CA GLU A 75 28.53 7.00 -18.17
C GLU A 75 27.61 6.41 -19.28
N LYS A 76 28.14 6.17 -20.48
CA LYS A 76 27.42 5.48 -21.56
C LYS A 76 27.04 4.03 -21.26
N GLU A 77 27.76 3.31 -20.40
CA GLU A 77 27.35 1.95 -19.96
C GLU A 77 26.32 1.99 -18.81
N ILE A 78 26.20 3.11 -18.09
CA ILE A 78 25.13 3.32 -17.10
C ILE A 78 23.80 3.53 -17.83
N ASP A 79 23.80 4.21 -18.97
CA ASP A 79 22.62 4.28 -19.85
C ASP A 79 22.26 2.91 -20.44
N VAL A 80 23.24 2.03 -20.72
CA VAL A 80 22.98 0.66 -21.19
C VAL A 80 22.44 -0.24 -20.08
N LEU A 81 22.86 -0.04 -18.82
CA LEU A 81 22.32 -0.73 -17.64
C LEU A 81 20.96 -0.18 -17.19
N ASN A 82 20.69 1.11 -17.37
CA ASN A 82 19.37 1.71 -17.16
C ASN A 82 18.41 1.38 -18.32
N GLN A 83 18.94 1.13 -19.53
CA GLN A 83 18.17 0.53 -20.63
C GLN A 83 17.84 -0.95 -20.40
N GLN A 84 18.49 -1.64 -19.46
CA GLN A 84 18.17 -3.03 -19.08
C GLN A 84 16.97 -3.18 -18.12
N CYS A 85 16.17 -2.11 -17.91
CA CYS A 85 14.79 -2.23 -17.43
C CYS A 85 13.75 -2.17 -18.57
N LYS A 86 14.16 -2.36 -19.83
CA LYS A 86 13.23 -2.75 -20.89
C LYS A 86 13.01 -4.26 -20.79
N LEU A 87 12.00 -4.65 -20.03
CA LEU A 87 11.35 -5.94 -20.23
C LEU A 87 10.68 -5.89 -21.61
N ASP A 88 11.45 -6.15 -22.68
CA ASP A 88 10.92 -6.39 -24.03
C ASP A 88 10.06 -7.65 -23.92
N VAL A 89 8.74 -7.50 -23.81
CA VAL A 89 7.87 -8.62 -23.39
C VAL A 89 7.80 -9.70 -24.45
N GLY A 90 8.13 -10.91 -24.02
CA GLY A 90 7.31 -12.08 -24.31
C GLY A 90 7.16 -12.81 -22.99
N THR A 91 5.94 -13.06 -22.54
CA THR A 91 5.77 -13.94 -21.39
C THR A 91 4.88 -15.14 -21.66
N SER A 92 4.97 -16.14 -20.79
CA SER A 92 5.04 -17.53 -21.24
C SER A 92 4.40 -18.48 -20.25
N ALA A 93 4.71 -19.77 -20.44
CA ALA A 93 3.89 -20.93 -20.11
C ALA A 93 3.28 -20.93 -18.70
N GLU A 94 3.89 -20.32 -17.69
CA GLU A 94 3.27 -20.30 -16.36
C GLU A 94 3.48 -19.00 -15.59
N GLY A 95 3.38 -17.83 -16.24
CA GLY A 95 2.99 -16.73 -15.38
C GLY A 95 2.85 -15.31 -15.88
N ARG A 96 3.01 -14.98 -17.17
CA ARG A 96 3.13 -13.55 -17.49
C ARG A 96 2.64 -13.19 -18.91
N ILE A 97 2.29 -11.91 -19.07
CA ILE A 97 1.77 -11.15 -20.24
C ILE A 97 2.34 -11.55 -21.64
N VAL A 98 1.52 -12.12 -22.53
CA VAL A 98 1.90 -12.37 -23.94
C VAL A 98 1.06 -11.49 -24.87
N GLY A 99 1.73 -10.60 -25.58
CA GLY A 99 1.21 -9.63 -26.54
C GLY A 99 2.40 -9.06 -27.33
N PRO A 100 2.24 -7.99 -28.14
CA PRO A 100 3.38 -7.30 -28.74
C PRO A 100 4.39 -6.88 -27.65
N PRO A 101 5.69 -6.72 -27.97
CA PRO A 101 6.74 -6.40 -26.99
C PRO A 101 6.65 -4.94 -26.51
N TRP A 102 5.55 -4.59 -25.84
CA TRP A 102 5.30 -3.29 -25.25
C TRP A 102 5.93 -3.17 -23.87
N PRO A 103 6.62 -2.08 -23.53
CA PRO A 103 7.24 -1.96 -22.21
C PRO A 103 6.20 -2.07 -21.08
N ILE A 104 6.61 -2.65 -19.95
CA ILE A 104 5.81 -2.59 -18.72
C ILE A 104 5.61 -1.12 -18.35
N THR A 105 4.35 -0.75 -18.17
CA THR A 105 3.93 0.61 -17.84
C THR A 105 3.74 0.78 -16.34
N PHE A 106 3.35 -0.29 -15.63
CA PHE A 106 3.16 -0.28 -14.18
C PHE A 106 3.55 -1.62 -13.55
N ASN A 107 4.21 -1.57 -12.40
CA ASN A 107 4.64 -2.73 -11.63
C ASN A 107 4.76 -2.36 -10.15
N ALA A 108 3.66 -2.47 -9.40
CA ALA A 108 3.61 -2.23 -7.97
C ALA A 108 2.33 -2.82 -7.36
N ASP A 109 2.29 -2.93 -6.02
CA ASP A 109 1.08 -3.33 -5.26
C ASP A 109 0.41 -4.61 -5.78
N GLY A 110 1.22 -5.61 -6.16
CA GLY A 110 0.73 -6.88 -6.70
C GLY A 110 0.18 -6.82 -8.13
N LEU A 111 0.23 -5.67 -8.80
CA LEU A 111 -0.23 -5.45 -10.17
C LEU A 111 0.93 -5.16 -11.12
N VAL A 112 0.98 -5.90 -12.22
CA VAL A 112 1.88 -5.63 -13.36
C VAL A 112 1.06 -5.52 -14.65
N THR A 113 1.33 -4.50 -15.46
CA THR A 113 0.63 -4.29 -16.74
C THR A 113 1.53 -3.61 -17.79
N VAL A 114 1.18 -3.82 -19.06
CA VAL A 114 1.74 -3.14 -20.25
C VAL A 114 0.76 -2.13 -20.84
N HIS A 115 -0.45 -2.04 -20.27
CA HIS A 115 -1.48 -1.10 -20.71
C HIS A 115 -1.22 0.30 -20.14
N ASN A 116 -1.69 1.33 -20.83
CA ASN A 116 -1.52 2.71 -20.38
C ASN A 116 -1.94 2.90 -18.91
N CYS A 117 -1.06 3.57 -18.17
CA CYS A 117 -1.31 4.06 -16.81
C CYS A 117 -1.11 5.58 -16.80
N ASP A 118 -1.76 6.26 -17.75
CA ASP A 118 -1.52 7.69 -18.01
C ASP A 118 -1.78 8.57 -16.77
N PHE A 119 -2.65 8.12 -15.86
CA PHE A 119 -2.89 8.76 -14.57
C PHE A 119 -1.63 8.89 -13.71
N CYS A 120 -0.64 8.00 -13.85
CA CYS A 120 0.65 8.12 -13.14
C CYS A 120 1.45 9.37 -13.56
N HIS A 121 1.13 9.96 -14.71
CA HIS A 121 1.76 11.17 -15.24
C HIS A 121 0.86 12.41 -15.10
N ASP A 122 -0.36 12.26 -14.58
CA ASP A 122 -1.24 13.38 -14.29
C ASP A 122 -0.69 14.17 -13.09
N GLU A 123 -0.33 15.44 -13.30
CA GLU A 123 0.31 16.29 -12.28
C GLU A 123 -0.56 16.41 -11.02
N LYS A 124 -1.88 16.48 -11.19
CA LYS A 124 -2.82 16.60 -10.07
C LYS A 124 -2.86 15.31 -9.25
N PHE A 125 -2.86 14.16 -9.91
CA PHE A 125 -2.80 12.88 -9.24
C PHE A 125 -1.45 12.66 -8.55
N GLN A 126 -0.33 12.99 -9.19
CA GLN A 126 1.00 12.88 -8.58
C GLN A 126 1.08 13.68 -7.29
N GLU A 127 0.57 14.91 -7.30
CA GLU A 127 0.50 15.76 -6.11
C GLU A 127 -0.45 15.19 -5.05
N ALA A 128 -1.65 14.74 -5.44
CA ALA A 128 -2.60 14.07 -4.55
C ALA A 128 -1.97 12.86 -3.85
N TYR A 129 -1.30 12.00 -4.62
CA TYR A 129 -0.63 10.81 -4.13
C TYR A 129 0.50 11.17 -3.15
N ARG A 130 1.36 12.12 -3.52
CA ARG A 130 2.46 12.60 -2.67
C ARG A 130 1.92 13.10 -1.33
N LEU A 131 0.90 13.95 -1.35
CA LEU A 131 0.26 14.47 -0.13
C LEU A 131 -0.39 13.36 0.72
N GLY A 132 -0.93 12.32 0.08
CA GLY A 132 -1.43 11.12 0.75
C GLY A 132 -0.33 10.35 1.47
N ILE A 133 0.81 10.10 0.82
CA ILE A 133 1.95 9.39 1.42
C ILE A 133 2.61 10.21 2.55
N GLU A 134 2.65 11.54 2.41
CA GLU A 134 3.18 12.45 3.42
C GLU A 134 2.34 12.50 4.71
N THR A 135 1.17 11.86 4.74
CA THR A 135 0.43 11.65 5.98
C THR A 135 1.15 10.72 6.96
N GLY A 136 2.23 10.04 6.54
CA GLY A 136 3.19 9.35 7.41
C GLY A 136 2.75 7.96 7.92
N PRO A 137 2.30 7.04 7.04
CA PRO A 137 1.96 5.68 7.44
C PRO A 137 3.19 4.87 7.87
N ARG A 138 3.00 3.78 8.63
CA ARG A 138 4.07 2.86 9.05
C ARG A 138 4.13 1.56 8.23
N PHE A 139 3.80 1.63 6.94
CA PHE A 139 3.84 0.47 6.02
C PHE A 139 5.15 0.31 5.24
N GLY A 140 6.18 1.11 5.55
CA GLY A 140 7.49 1.06 4.91
C GLY A 140 7.74 2.19 3.91
N PRO A 141 8.99 2.34 3.42
CA PRO A 141 9.42 3.53 2.67
C PRO A 141 9.00 3.55 1.20
N ASP A 142 8.49 2.44 0.63
CA ASP A 142 8.18 2.30 -0.79
C ASP A 142 6.84 1.59 -0.99
N LEU A 143 5.76 2.22 -0.48
CA LEU A 143 4.42 1.61 -0.44
C LEU A 143 3.84 1.35 -1.85
N ARG A 144 4.06 2.27 -2.80
CA ARG A 144 3.71 2.13 -4.23
C ARG A 144 2.29 1.62 -4.52
N ILE A 145 1.32 2.18 -3.80
CA ILE A 145 -0.12 1.88 -3.97
C ILE A 145 -0.84 2.87 -4.92
N GLU A 146 -0.14 3.45 -5.90
CA GLU A 146 -0.67 4.52 -6.76
C GLU A 146 -2.02 4.13 -7.39
N TRP A 147 -2.16 2.90 -7.86
CA TRP A 147 -3.39 2.47 -8.51
C TRP A 147 -4.58 2.42 -7.55
N ARG A 148 -4.39 1.96 -6.30
CA ARG A 148 -5.45 1.98 -5.27
C ARG A 148 -5.88 3.41 -4.93
N VAL A 149 -4.91 4.30 -4.74
CA VAL A 149 -5.18 5.72 -4.47
C VAL A 149 -5.90 6.35 -5.66
N PHE A 150 -5.51 6.02 -6.89
CA PHE A 150 -6.17 6.51 -8.10
C PHE A 150 -7.63 6.05 -8.19
N VAL A 151 -7.94 4.79 -7.85
CA VAL A 151 -9.33 4.30 -7.79
C VAL A 151 -10.16 5.14 -6.81
N CYS A 152 -9.64 5.44 -5.62
CA CYS A 152 -10.33 6.30 -4.64
C CYS A 152 -10.50 7.74 -5.16
N CYS A 153 -9.46 8.31 -5.79
CA CYS A 153 -9.51 9.64 -6.41
C CYS A 153 -10.54 9.72 -7.54
N TRP A 154 -10.56 8.71 -8.42
CA TRP A 154 -11.54 8.57 -9.50
C TRP A 154 -12.95 8.45 -8.94
N ALA A 155 -13.16 7.60 -7.94
CA ALA A 155 -14.48 7.40 -7.34
C ALA A 155 -14.97 8.67 -6.65
N ALA A 156 -14.11 9.36 -5.90
CA ALA A 156 -14.44 10.64 -5.30
C ALA A 156 -14.75 11.71 -6.37
N HIS A 157 -14.02 11.72 -7.49
CA HIS A 157 -14.30 12.62 -8.61
C HIS A 157 -15.68 12.37 -9.23
N GLN A 158 -16.06 11.11 -9.44
CA GLN A 158 -17.39 10.74 -9.93
C GLN A 158 -18.48 11.19 -8.94
N ALA A 159 -18.23 11.03 -7.64
CA ALA A 159 -19.17 11.44 -6.59
C ALA A 159 -19.43 12.97 -6.55
N LYS A 160 -18.54 13.81 -7.11
CA LYS A 160 -18.79 15.26 -7.30
C LYS A 160 -20.08 15.54 -8.06
N GLN A 161 -20.46 14.65 -8.97
CA GLN A 161 -21.67 14.79 -9.82
C GLN A 161 -22.96 14.46 -9.06
N LEU A 162 -22.84 13.91 -7.85
CA LEU A 162 -23.96 13.46 -7.05
C LEU A 162 -24.17 14.39 -5.86
N ARG A 163 -25.37 14.37 -5.29
CA ARG A 163 -25.65 15.01 -3.99
C ARG A 163 -25.19 14.11 -2.86
N GLY A 164 -24.72 14.70 -1.76
CA GLY A 164 -24.37 13.97 -0.54
C GLY A 164 -22.93 14.15 -0.07
N ASP A 165 -22.63 13.55 1.05
CA ASP A 165 -21.33 13.67 1.71
C ASP A 165 -20.45 12.45 1.40
N TYR A 166 -19.19 12.53 1.81
CA TYR A 166 -18.17 11.50 1.64
C TYR A 166 -17.91 10.84 2.98
N VAL A 167 -17.71 9.53 2.99
CA VAL A 167 -17.40 8.78 4.21
C VAL A 167 -16.25 7.83 3.94
N GLU A 168 -15.28 7.80 4.86
CA GLU A 168 -14.30 6.72 4.99
C GLU A 168 -14.40 6.12 6.39
N CYS A 169 -14.50 4.79 6.44
CA CYS A 169 -14.44 4.00 7.68
C CYS A 169 -13.17 3.16 7.62
N GLY A 170 -12.24 3.39 8.55
CA GLY A 170 -10.87 2.93 8.46
C GLY A 170 -10.02 3.91 7.64
N VAL A 171 -9.39 4.84 8.35
CA VAL A 171 -8.66 6.01 7.82
C VAL A 171 -7.16 5.87 8.04
N ASN A 172 -6.75 5.36 9.21
CA ASN A 172 -5.37 5.40 9.70
C ASN A 172 -4.82 6.85 9.57
N THR A 173 -3.60 7.03 9.05
CA THR A 173 -3.01 8.35 8.77
C THR A 173 -3.75 9.16 7.68
N GLY A 174 -4.65 8.52 6.91
CA GLY A 174 -5.53 9.17 5.95
C GLY A 174 -4.99 9.28 4.53
N ILE A 175 -4.16 8.33 4.07
CA ILE A 175 -3.58 8.36 2.71
C ILE A 175 -4.66 8.54 1.63
N LEU A 176 -5.68 7.68 1.65
CA LEU A 176 -6.73 7.63 0.63
C LEU A 176 -7.57 8.92 0.66
N SER A 177 -8.12 9.28 1.82
CA SER A 177 -8.88 10.52 1.98
C SER A 177 -8.07 11.78 1.66
N ARG A 178 -6.81 11.87 2.10
CA ARG A 178 -5.99 13.06 1.85
C ARG A 178 -5.70 13.26 0.37
N ALA A 179 -5.45 12.18 -0.35
CA ALA A 179 -5.27 12.21 -1.81
C ALA A 179 -6.60 12.55 -2.51
N ALA A 180 -7.68 11.83 -2.18
CA ALA A 180 -8.99 12.05 -2.80
C ALA A 180 -9.50 13.48 -2.60
N MET A 181 -9.42 14.03 -1.38
CA MET A 181 -9.85 15.39 -1.07
C MET A 181 -9.05 16.45 -1.84
N HIS A 182 -7.74 16.24 -2.04
CA HIS A 182 -6.95 17.12 -2.89
C HIS A 182 -7.33 16.99 -4.37
N TYR A 183 -7.40 15.76 -4.87
CA TYR A 183 -7.68 15.49 -6.28
C TYR A 183 -9.01 16.08 -6.76
N ILE A 184 -10.01 16.16 -5.88
CA ILE A 184 -11.32 16.72 -6.20
C ILE A 184 -11.47 18.22 -5.90
N ASP A 185 -10.45 18.88 -5.33
CA ASP A 185 -10.52 20.26 -4.82
C ASP A 185 -11.58 20.40 -3.70
N PHE A 186 -11.60 19.47 -2.75
CA PHE A 186 -12.65 19.38 -1.73
C PHE A 186 -12.74 20.62 -0.83
N ALA A 187 -11.63 21.32 -0.61
CA ALA A 187 -11.60 22.55 0.19
C ALA A 187 -12.54 23.63 -0.38
N ASP A 188 -12.80 23.61 -1.69
CA ASP A 188 -13.64 24.57 -2.42
C ASP A 188 -15.09 24.07 -2.60
N MET A 189 -15.51 23.04 -1.84
CA MET A 189 -16.86 22.47 -1.88
C MET A 189 -17.69 22.88 -0.65
N PRO A 190 -18.23 24.11 -0.60
CA PRO A 190 -19.02 24.55 0.54
C PRO A 190 -20.26 23.67 0.73
N GLY A 191 -20.55 23.33 1.98
CA GLY A 191 -21.71 22.53 2.35
C GLY A 191 -21.55 21.02 2.15
N ARG A 192 -20.39 20.54 1.69
CA ARG A 192 -20.05 19.10 1.68
C ARG A 192 -19.25 18.74 2.93
N ARG A 193 -19.46 17.52 3.42
CA ARG A 193 -18.70 16.93 4.52
C ARG A 193 -17.95 15.70 4.07
N PHE A 194 -16.80 15.48 4.68
CA PHE A 194 -16.02 14.26 4.55
C PHE A 194 -15.84 13.68 5.96
N TYR A 195 -16.53 12.59 6.25
CA TYR A 195 -16.46 11.92 7.54
C TYR A 195 -15.34 10.89 7.52
N LEU A 196 -14.46 10.96 8.52
CA LEU A 196 -13.26 10.15 8.66
C LEU A 196 -13.37 9.40 9.99
N LEU A 197 -13.88 8.17 9.94
CA LEU A 197 -14.16 7.35 11.11
C LEU A 197 -13.06 6.32 11.31
N ASP A 198 -12.38 6.36 12.44
CA ASP A 198 -11.36 5.38 12.82
C ASP A 198 -11.18 5.35 14.34
N THR A 199 -10.63 4.27 14.87
CA THR A 199 -10.11 4.23 16.25
C THR A 199 -8.88 5.12 16.39
N TYR A 200 -8.15 5.32 15.29
CA TYR A 200 -6.83 5.92 15.13
C TYR A 200 -5.74 5.22 15.93
N GLU A 201 -6.00 4.02 16.43
CA GLU A 201 -5.10 3.22 17.29
C GLU A 201 -5.05 1.75 16.87
N GLY A 202 -5.52 1.44 15.66
CA GLY A 202 -5.46 0.10 15.05
C GLY A 202 -6.77 -0.69 15.19
N ILE A 203 -6.69 -1.98 14.84
CA ILE A 203 -7.82 -2.90 14.79
C ILE A 203 -8.20 -3.32 16.21
N PRO A 204 -9.45 -3.07 16.66
CA PRO A 204 -9.93 -3.53 17.96
C PRO A 204 -9.98 -5.05 18.01
N LEU A 205 -9.17 -5.64 18.90
CA LEU A 205 -9.02 -7.08 18.94
C LEU A 205 -10.34 -7.77 19.24
N GLU A 206 -11.20 -7.20 20.08
CA GLU A 206 -12.52 -7.73 20.43
C GLU A 206 -13.51 -7.79 19.25
N GLN A 207 -13.23 -7.11 18.14
CA GLN A 207 -14.06 -7.12 16.93
C GLN A 207 -13.63 -8.18 15.92
N LEU A 208 -12.48 -8.84 16.14
CA LEU A 208 -12.03 -9.95 15.31
C LEU A 208 -12.82 -11.22 15.60
N THR A 209 -13.29 -11.85 14.53
CA THR A 209 -13.84 -13.20 14.54
C THR A 209 -12.78 -14.24 14.88
N GLU A 210 -13.19 -15.44 15.30
CA GLU A 210 -12.26 -16.54 15.58
C GLU A 210 -11.41 -16.90 14.35
N ASP A 211 -12.02 -16.91 13.16
CA ASP A 211 -11.32 -17.21 11.91
C ASP A 211 -10.28 -16.13 11.57
N GLU A 212 -10.59 -14.85 11.78
CA GLU A 212 -9.64 -13.76 11.58
C GLU A 212 -8.46 -13.82 12.57
N ARG A 213 -8.72 -14.21 13.83
CA ARG A 213 -7.65 -14.47 14.79
C ARG A 213 -6.77 -15.63 14.36
N ALA A 214 -7.38 -16.73 13.91
CA ALA A 214 -6.65 -17.89 13.41
C ALA A 214 -5.79 -17.58 12.17
N GLN A 215 -6.20 -16.58 11.37
CA GLN A 215 -5.44 -16.06 10.24
C GLN A 215 -4.35 -15.04 10.63
N GLY A 216 -4.30 -14.63 11.91
CA GLY A 216 -3.27 -13.74 12.44
C GLY A 216 -3.50 -12.26 12.15
N ILE A 217 -4.73 -11.84 11.86
CA ILE A 217 -5.07 -10.43 11.55
C ILE A 217 -4.66 -9.47 12.68
N GLU A 218 -4.68 -9.93 13.94
CA GLU A 218 -4.19 -9.15 15.09
C GLU A 218 -2.74 -8.66 14.93
N GLY A 219 -1.91 -9.38 14.17
CA GLY A 219 -0.54 -8.99 13.87
C GLY A 219 -0.42 -7.69 13.07
N HIS A 220 -1.49 -7.28 12.36
CA HIS A 220 -1.51 -6.04 11.59
C HIS A 220 -1.40 -4.81 12.51
N ASN A 221 -1.75 -4.92 13.79
CA ASN A 221 -1.56 -3.84 14.78
C ASN A 221 -0.09 -3.43 14.97
N ALA A 222 0.88 -4.23 14.52
CA ALA A 222 2.28 -3.80 14.48
C ALA A 222 2.53 -2.58 13.55
N PHE A 223 1.64 -2.35 12.57
CA PHE A 223 1.71 -1.23 11.64
C PHE A 223 0.88 -0.02 12.06
N TYR A 224 0.05 -0.15 13.11
CA TYR A 224 -0.82 0.92 13.60
C TYR A 224 -0.24 1.56 14.87
N PHE A 225 -0.64 2.81 15.10
CA PHE A 225 -0.21 3.62 16.25
C PHE A 225 -1.24 4.73 16.47
N ASP A 226 -1.29 5.32 17.66
CA ASP A 226 -2.15 6.49 17.90
C ASP A 226 -1.73 7.64 16.99
N CYS A 227 -2.51 7.87 15.94
CA CYS A 227 -2.28 8.89 14.93
C CYS A 227 -3.36 9.98 14.94
N TYR A 228 -4.24 10.01 15.95
CA TYR A 228 -5.41 10.90 15.96
C TYR A 228 -5.05 12.38 15.82
N ASP A 229 -4.10 12.86 16.63
CA ASP A 229 -3.68 14.27 16.60
C ASP A 229 -3.02 14.65 15.27
N GLN A 230 -2.30 13.70 14.66
CA GLN A 230 -1.67 13.87 13.35
C GLN A 230 -2.73 13.99 12.27
N VAL A 231 -3.74 13.11 12.28
CA VAL A 231 -4.88 13.16 11.36
C VAL A 231 -5.65 14.46 11.52
N CYS A 232 -5.97 14.87 12.75
CA CYS A 232 -6.65 16.15 13.01
C CYS A 232 -5.90 17.33 12.37
N LYS A 233 -4.56 17.36 12.50
CA LYS A 233 -3.73 18.41 11.87
C LYS A 233 -3.76 18.31 10.33
N THR A 234 -3.61 17.11 9.78
CA THR A 234 -3.65 16.85 8.33
C THR A 234 -4.95 17.36 7.70
N PHE A 235 -6.08 17.13 8.36
CA PHE A 235 -7.39 17.45 7.80
C PHE A 235 -7.95 18.81 8.23
N ALA A 236 -7.30 19.53 9.15
CA ALA A 236 -7.71 20.87 9.59
C ALA A 236 -7.77 21.90 8.44
N THR A 237 -7.05 21.67 7.34
CA THR A 237 -7.08 22.54 6.15
C THR A 237 -8.35 22.38 5.31
N PHE A 238 -9.19 21.37 5.59
CA PHE A 238 -10.43 21.11 4.87
C PHE A 238 -11.63 21.45 5.76
N PRO A 239 -12.33 22.58 5.55
CA PRO A 239 -13.44 23.01 6.42
C PRO A 239 -14.57 21.98 6.57
N GLY A 240 -14.78 21.14 5.54
CA GLY A 240 -15.78 20.06 5.52
C GLY A 240 -15.32 18.75 6.17
N ALA A 241 -14.05 18.61 6.57
CA ALA A 241 -13.57 17.38 7.21
C ALA A 241 -14.17 17.18 8.60
N ARG A 242 -14.55 15.95 8.92
CA ARG A 242 -15.09 15.52 10.21
C ARG A 242 -14.33 14.28 10.67
N VAL A 243 -13.26 14.51 11.42
CA VAL A 243 -12.45 13.45 12.04
C VAL A 243 -13.19 12.95 13.28
N ILE A 244 -13.55 11.66 13.29
CA ILE A 244 -14.35 11.03 14.35
C ILE A 244 -13.56 9.86 14.92
N ARG A 245 -13.09 9.99 16.17
CA ARG A 245 -12.38 8.93 16.89
C ARG A 245 -13.34 7.95 17.55
N GLY A 246 -13.12 6.67 17.34
CA GLY A 246 -13.78 5.57 18.02
C GLY A 246 -14.10 4.42 17.08
N ARG A 247 -14.52 3.30 17.66
CA ARG A 247 -14.80 2.08 16.91
C ARG A 247 -16.07 2.26 16.07
N VAL A 248 -16.05 1.73 14.86
CA VAL A 248 -17.28 1.42 14.12
C VAL A 248 -17.82 0.10 14.69
N PRO A 249 -19.14 -0.03 14.97
CA PRO A 249 -20.23 0.87 14.62
C PRO A 249 -20.55 1.98 15.64
N ASP A 250 -19.91 2.01 16.80
CA ASP A 250 -20.24 2.92 17.92
C ASP A 250 -20.29 4.41 17.48
N THR A 251 -19.42 4.80 16.55
CA THR A 251 -19.30 6.17 16.04
C THR A 251 -20.19 6.50 14.84
N LEU A 252 -20.87 5.52 14.23
CA LEU A 252 -21.66 5.74 13.01
C LEU A 252 -22.82 6.74 13.21
N THR A 253 -23.35 6.83 14.43
CA THR A 253 -24.42 7.78 14.80
C THR A 253 -23.98 9.25 14.75
N GLN A 254 -22.67 9.52 14.70
CA GLN A 254 -22.12 10.86 14.56
C GLN A 254 -22.12 11.35 13.11
N ILE A 255 -22.44 10.48 12.14
CA ILE A 255 -22.69 10.88 10.75
C ILE A 255 -24.11 11.42 10.67
N ASP A 256 -24.24 12.74 10.72
CA ASP A 256 -25.52 13.45 10.60
C ASP A 256 -25.99 13.62 9.15
N SER A 257 -25.17 13.20 8.18
CA SER A 257 -25.54 13.23 6.75
C SER A 257 -26.67 12.27 6.41
N GLN A 258 -27.63 12.74 5.62
CA GLN A 258 -28.77 11.95 5.13
C GLN A 258 -28.59 11.48 3.68
N ALA A 259 -27.55 11.93 3.01
CA ALA A 259 -27.23 11.56 1.63
C ALA A 259 -25.73 11.38 1.52
N ILE A 260 -25.28 10.21 1.11
CA ILE A 260 -23.86 9.87 0.96
C ILE A 260 -23.62 9.50 -0.49
N CYS A 261 -22.60 10.10 -1.11
CA CYS A 261 -22.26 9.91 -2.52
C CYS A 261 -20.97 9.08 -2.73
N TYR A 262 -20.16 8.94 -1.68
CA TYR A 262 -18.92 8.18 -1.68
C TYR A 262 -18.76 7.49 -0.34
N LEU A 263 -18.42 6.20 -0.38
CA LEU A 263 -18.10 5.40 0.80
C LEU A 263 -16.81 4.60 0.54
N SER A 264 -15.81 4.80 1.38
CA SER A 264 -14.60 3.98 1.45
C SER A 264 -14.64 3.11 2.71
N ILE A 265 -14.33 1.82 2.56
CA ILE A 265 -14.26 0.85 3.66
C ILE A 265 -12.87 0.22 3.68
N ASP A 266 -12.15 0.37 4.79
CA ASP A 266 -10.78 -0.13 5.00
C ASP A 266 -10.53 -0.41 6.51
N MET A 267 -11.34 -1.26 7.14
CA MET A 267 -11.21 -1.53 8.59
C MET A 267 -10.53 -2.85 8.89
N ASN A 268 -10.14 -3.61 7.86
CA ASN A 268 -9.40 -4.85 7.99
C ASN A 268 -10.11 -5.90 8.88
N SER A 269 -11.42 -5.79 9.11
CA SER A 269 -12.22 -6.73 9.90
C SER A 269 -13.68 -6.80 9.46
N VAL A 270 -14.23 -8.01 9.36
CA VAL A 270 -15.60 -8.29 8.89
C VAL A 270 -16.66 -7.55 9.69
N VAL A 271 -16.59 -7.62 11.02
CA VAL A 271 -17.65 -7.12 11.90
C VAL A 271 -17.88 -5.60 11.73
N PRO A 272 -16.87 -4.73 11.85
CA PRO A 272 -17.07 -3.30 11.68
C PRO A 272 -17.43 -2.93 10.22
N GLU A 273 -16.85 -3.61 9.22
CA GLU A 273 -17.13 -3.31 7.80
C GLU A 273 -18.58 -3.56 7.42
N ILE A 274 -19.12 -4.73 7.77
CA ILE A 274 -20.50 -5.06 7.45
C ILE A 274 -21.48 -4.24 8.29
N ALA A 275 -21.11 -3.85 9.52
CA ALA A 275 -21.90 -2.93 10.31
C ALA A 275 -21.98 -1.53 9.66
N ALA A 276 -20.85 -0.98 9.19
CA ALA A 276 -20.83 0.26 8.42
C ALA A 276 -21.65 0.15 7.12
N GLY A 277 -21.45 -0.92 6.35
CA GLY A 277 -22.19 -1.19 5.13
C GLY A 277 -23.70 -1.19 5.37
N ASN A 278 -24.19 -1.94 6.36
CA ASN A 278 -25.62 -2.00 6.67
C ASN A 278 -26.19 -0.66 7.15
N TYR A 279 -25.43 0.09 7.94
CA TYR A 279 -25.87 1.38 8.47
C TYR A 279 -25.89 2.48 7.41
N LEU A 280 -24.90 2.52 6.52
CA LEU A 280 -24.72 3.61 5.56
C LEU A 280 -25.45 3.35 4.23
N TRP A 281 -25.68 2.08 3.86
CA TRP A 281 -26.34 1.71 2.61
C TRP A 281 -27.68 2.41 2.36
N PRO A 282 -28.60 2.53 3.34
CA PRO A 282 -29.87 3.23 3.13
C PRO A 282 -29.71 4.74 2.87
N ARG A 283 -28.56 5.32 3.22
CA ARG A 283 -28.23 6.75 3.02
C ARG A 283 -27.42 7.00 1.75
N LEU A 284 -26.94 5.95 1.09
CA LEU A 284 -26.27 6.09 -0.20
C LEU A 284 -27.28 6.55 -1.26
N VAL A 285 -26.92 7.59 -2.00
CA VAL A 285 -27.74 8.03 -3.14
C VAL A 285 -27.56 7.10 -4.33
N SER A 286 -28.53 7.05 -5.25
CA SER A 286 -28.35 6.35 -6.53
C SER A 286 -27.13 6.91 -7.26
N GLY A 287 -26.29 6.02 -7.80
CA GLY A 287 -24.99 6.29 -8.40
C GLY A 287 -23.83 6.37 -7.40
N ALA A 288 -24.08 6.37 -6.09
CA ALA A 288 -23.00 6.46 -5.10
C ALA A 288 -22.02 5.30 -5.24
N LEU A 289 -20.73 5.61 -5.11
CA LEU A 289 -19.65 4.64 -5.23
C LEU A 289 -19.23 4.14 -3.85
N VAL A 290 -19.04 2.83 -3.74
CA VAL A 290 -18.53 2.17 -2.55
C VAL A 290 -17.24 1.43 -2.91
N ILE A 291 -16.14 1.81 -2.27
CA ILE A 291 -14.82 1.18 -2.41
C ILE A 291 -14.58 0.30 -1.19
N LEU A 292 -14.11 -0.92 -1.43
CA LEU A 292 -13.76 -1.92 -0.43
C LEU A 292 -12.26 -2.20 -0.56
N ASP A 293 -11.41 -1.74 0.35
CA ASP A 293 -9.97 -1.72 0.10
C ASP A 293 -9.34 -3.12 0.02
N ASP A 294 -9.79 -4.02 0.89
CA ASP A 294 -9.22 -5.35 1.10
C ASP A 294 -9.98 -6.50 0.41
N TYR A 295 -11.02 -6.20 -0.39
CA TYR A 295 -11.97 -7.21 -0.90
C TYR A 295 -11.34 -8.39 -1.66
N GLY A 296 -10.26 -8.17 -2.40
CA GLY A 296 -9.53 -9.16 -3.19
C GLY A 296 -8.25 -9.68 -2.51
N TRP A 297 -7.93 -9.21 -1.30
CA TRP A 297 -6.72 -9.59 -0.59
C TRP A 297 -6.87 -10.97 0.04
N ARG A 298 -5.89 -11.85 -0.21
CA ARG A 298 -5.94 -13.24 0.29
C ARG A 298 -6.09 -13.35 1.81
N PRO A 299 -5.38 -12.54 2.64
CA PRO A 299 -5.58 -12.56 4.09
C PRO A 299 -6.98 -12.12 4.54
N HIS A 300 -7.73 -11.45 3.68
CA HIS A 300 -9.04 -10.85 3.98
C HIS A 300 -10.20 -11.60 3.33
N ILE A 301 -10.02 -12.91 3.06
CA ILE A 301 -11.04 -13.75 2.39
C ILE A 301 -12.40 -13.76 3.12
N ASN A 302 -12.40 -13.62 4.45
CA ASN A 302 -13.63 -13.56 5.22
C ASN A 302 -14.42 -12.28 4.94
N GLN A 303 -13.75 -11.14 4.77
CA GLN A 303 -14.37 -9.88 4.36
C GLN A 303 -14.96 -9.98 2.96
N LYS A 304 -14.20 -10.60 2.03
CA LYS A 304 -14.70 -10.88 0.69
C LYS A 304 -16.04 -11.61 0.72
N HIS A 305 -16.10 -12.74 1.43
CA HIS A 305 -17.32 -13.54 1.53
C HIS A 305 -18.47 -12.75 2.17
N ALA A 306 -18.18 -11.94 3.18
CA ALA A 306 -19.19 -11.11 3.84
C ALA A 306 -19.75 -10.02 2.92
N TRP A 307 -18.88 -9.36 2.13
CA TRP A 307 -19.30 -8.36 1.13
C TRP A 307 -20.03 -8.99 -0.06
N ASP A 308 -19.66 -10.21 -0.47
CA ASP A 308 -20.39 -10.97 -1.47
C ASP A 308 -21.83 -11.27 -1.00
N ALA A 309 -21.99 -11.72 0.24
CA ALA A 309 -23.32 -11.94 0.84
C ALA A 309 -24.11 -10.62 0.96
N PHE A 310 -23.48 -9.56 1.44
CA PHE A 310 -24.08 -8.22 1.54
C PHE A 310 -24.63 -7.73 0.19
N ALA A 311 -23.85 -7.91 -0.89
CA ALA A 311 -24.25 -7.52 -2.23
C ALA A 311 -25.36 -8.44 -2.78
N ALA A 312 -25.24 -9.76 -2.59
CA ALA A 312 -26.21 -10.74 -3.06
C ALA A 312 -27.60 -10.53 -2.44
N ASP A 313 -27.68 -10.24 -1.15
CA ASP A 313 -28.93 -9.91 -0.44
C ASP A 313 -29.66 -8.69 -1.04
N ARG A 314 -28.94 -7.88 -1.82
CA ARG A 314 -29.45 -6.68 -2.49
C ARG A 314 -29.58 -6.86 -4.00
N GLY A 315 -29.39 -8.07 -4.52
CA GLY A 315 -29.40 -8.37 -5.96
C GLY A 315 -28.22 -7.76 -6.72
N LEU A 316 -27.11 -7.48 -6.05
CA LEU A 316 -25.91 -6.87 -6.60
C LEU A 316 -24.73 -7.83 -6.63
N LYS A 317 -23.66 -7.40 -7.29
CA LYS A 317 -22.36 -8.07 -7.31
C LYS A 317 -21.25 -7.04 -7.10
N VAL A 318 -20.23 -7.41 -6.34
CA VAL A 318 -19.01 -6.62 -6.20
C VAL A 318 -18.14 -6.82 -7.44
N LEU A 319 -17.65 -5.73 -8.03
CA LEU A 319 -16.59 -5.79 -9.04
C LEU A 319 -15.25 -5.92 -8.34
N ALA A 320 -14.56 -7.04 -8.53
CA ALA A 320 -13.18 -7.22 -8.10
C ALA A 320 -12.24 -6.43 -9.00
N LEU A 321 -11.39 -5.57 -8.43
CA LEU A 321 -10.37 -4.81 -9.14
C LEU A 321 -9.01 -5.52 -9.08
N PRO A 322 -8.15 -5.35 -10.11
CA PRO A 322 -6.80 -5.96 -10.12
C PRO A 322 -5.89 -5.51 -8.98
N THR A 323 -6.23 -4.41 -8.31
CA THR A 323 -5.52 -3.85 -7.15
C THR A 323 -5.84 -4.57 -5.83
N GLY A 324 -6.72 -5.58 -5.85
CA GLY A 324 -7.25 -6.19 -4.64
C GLY A 324 -8.42 -5.41 -4.04
N GLN A 325 -8.82 -4.26 -4.58
CA GLN A 325 -10.01 -3.54 -4.11
C GLN A 325 -11.29 -4.11 -4.71
N GLY A 326 -12.42 -3.83 -4.08
CA GLY A 326 -13.77 -4.10 -4.57
C GLY A 326 -14.51 -2.80 -4.87
N LEU A 327 -15.39 -2.81 -5.88
CA LEU A 327 -16.24 -1.69 -6.24
C LEU A 327 -17.72 -2.11 -6.27
N LEU A 328 -18.56 -1.31 -5.62
CA LEU A 328 -20.01 -1.36 -5.74
C LEU A 328 -20.54 0.02 -6.18
N ILE A 329 -21.66 0.01 -6.91
CA ILE A 329 -22.41 1.20 -7.27
C ILE A 329 -23.82 1.03 -6.74
N LYS A 330 -24.31 2.00 -5.96
CA LYS A 330 -25.70 2.00 -5.48
C LYS A 330 -26.65 2.23 -6.67
N PRO A 331 -27.60 1.33 -6.97
CA PRO A 331 -28.60 1.56 -8.02
C PRO A 331 -29.54 2.72 -7.69
#